data_AF-A0A820S4N1-F1
#
_entry.id   AF-A0A820S4N1-F1
#
_cell.length_a   1.000
_cell.length_b   1.000
_cell.length_c   1.000
_cell.angle_alpha   90.00
_cell.angle_beta   90.00
_cell.angle_gamma   90.00
#
_symmetry.space_group_name_H-M   'P 1'
#
loop_
_entity.id
_entity.type
_entity.pdbx_description
1 polymer ?
#
loop_
_entity_poly.entity_id
_entity_poly.type
_entity_poly.pdbx_seq_one_letter_code
_entity_poly.pdbx_strand_id
1 'polypeptide(L)' 'MAYKHHLTYNFTHLNEIENLPLNSIIDVNVKVLRDYGTTTGSTNGNSWTRREVHVSQDQIHMKLTLWNEQ' A
#
# COMPACT_ATOMS: atom_id res chain seq x y z
N MET A 1 15.99 -27.57 17.37
CA MET A 1 15.75 -26.23 17.94
C MET A 1 15.43 -25.31 16.78
N ALA A 2 14.20 -24.80 16.66
CA ALA A 2 13.80 -23.93 15.55
C ALA A 2 14.03 -22.47 15.93
N TYR A 3 14.94 -21.78 15.23
CA TYR A 3 15.12 -20.35 15.37
C TYR A 3 13.92 -19.64 14.73
N LYS A 4 13.07 -18.99 15.55
CA LYS A 4 12.08 -18.02 15.06
C LYS A 4 12.80 -16.70 14.85
N HIS A 5 12.97 -16.28 13.60
CA HIS A 5 13.25 -14.88 13.30
C HIS A 5 12.01 -14.06 13.70
N HIS A 6 12.11 -13.30 14.79
CA HIS A 6 11.14 -12.25 15.08
C HIS A 6 11.47 -11.09 14.14
N LEU A 7 10.78 -11.01 13.01
CA LEU A 7 10.86 -9.83 12.15
C LEU A 7 10.04 -8.73 12.81
N THR A 8 10.73 -7.74 13.39
CA THR A 8 10.09 -6.53 13.91
C THR A 8 9.85 -5.60 12.73
N TYR A 9 8.61 -5.49 12.27
CA TYR A 9 8.21 -4.48 11.29
C TYR A 9 7.84 -3.20 12.05
N ASN A 10 8.46 -2.07 11.68
CA ASN A 10 8.10 -0.76 12.21
C ASN A 10 7.00 -0.17 11.32
N PHE A 11 5.75 -0.46 11.67
CA PHE A 11 4.62 0.08 10.92
C PHE A 11 4.36 1.54 11.28
N THR A 12 4.28 2.38 10.26
CA THR A 12 3.82 3.77 10.36
C THR A 12 2.30 3.81 10.47
N HIS A 13 1.76 4.67 11.33
CA HIS A 13 0.32 4.89 11.43
C HIS A 13 -0.19 5.87 10.35
N LEU A 14 -1.41 5.67 9.85
CA LEU A 14 -1.96 6.48 8.76
C LEU A 14 -2.12 7.96 9.12
N ASN A 15 -2.37 8.30 10.38
CA ASN A 15 -2.41 9.70 10.87
C ASN A 15 -1.05 10.41 10.82
N GLU A 16 0.06 9.67 10.78
CA GLU A 16 1.41 10.24 10.76
C GLU A 16 1.86 10.58 9.34
N ILE A 17 1.24 9.97 8.31
CA ILE A 17 1.69 10.06 6.92
C ILE A 17 1.65 11.51 6.38
N GLU A 18 0.68 12.31 6.80
CA GLU A 18 0.56 13.72 6.37
C GLU A 18 1.76 14.58 6.79
N ASN A 19 2.51 14.15 7.81
CA ASN A 19 3.68 14.86 8.32
C ASN A 19 5.00 14.34 7.74
N LEU A 20 4.96 13.29 6.91
CA LEU A 20 6.17 12.73 6.32
C LEU A 20 6.59 13.52 5.09
N PRO A 21 7.91 13.61 4.81
CA PRO A 21 8.38 14.11 3.52
C PRO A 21 7.79 13.30 2.38
N LEU A 22 7.47 13.98 1.27
CA LEU A 22 7.06 13.31 0.04
C LEU A 22 8.11 12.28 -0.40
N ASN A 23 7.64 11.16 -0.94
CA ASN A 23 8.45 10.01 -1.36
C ASN A 23 9.15 9.23 -0.23
N SER A 24 8.76 9.44 1.03
CA SER A 24 9.19 8.57 2.12
C SER A 24 8.73 7.12 1.90
N ILE A 25 9.63 6.17 2.11
CA ILE A 25 9.30 4.73 2.10
C ILE A 25 8.82 4.36 3.51
N ILE A 26 7.63 3.77 3.59
CA ILE A 26 6.98 3.39 4.84
C ILE A 26 6.42 1.97 4.76
N ASP A 27 6.38 1.29 5.90
CA ASP A 27 5.60 0.08 6.09
C ASP A 27 4.29 0.45 6.77
N VAL A 28 3.16 -0.06 6.28
CA VAL A 28 1.85 0.19 6.91
C VAL A 28 1.11 -1.13 7.11
N ASN A 29 0.38 -1.24 8.23
CA ASN A 29 -0.52 -2.36 8.48
C ASN A 29 -1.96 -1.84 8.50
N VAL A 30 -2.73 -2.21 7.48
CA VAL A 30 -4.03 -1.62 7.19
C VAL A 30 -5.04 -2.68 6.77
N LYS A 31 -6.32 -2.40 6.99
CA LYS A 31 -7.43 -3.24 6.52
C LYS A 31 -7.91 -2.75 5.16
N VAL A 32 -8.02 -3.64 4.17
CA VAL A 32 -8.69 -3.33 2.90
C VAL A 32 -10.19 -3.23 3.14
N LEU A 33 -10.78 -2.08 2.79
CA LEU A 33 -12.22 -1.83 2.85
C LEU A 33 -12.91 -2.06 1.51
N ARG A 34 -12.27 -1.64 0.42
CA ARG A 34 -12.82 -1.77 -0.94
C ARG A 34 -11.69 -1.92 -1.95
N ASP A 35 -11.87 -2.85 -2.87
CA ASP A 35 -11.09 -2.98 -4.09
C ASP A 35 -11.93 -2.44 -5.26
N TYR A 36 -11.37 -1.52 -6.05
CA TYR A 36 -12.06 -0.94 -7.20
C TYR A 36 -11.80 -1.72 -8.50
N GLY A 37 -11.06 -2.82 -8.42
CA GLY A 37 -10.71 -3.66 -9.56
C GLY A 37 -9.48 -3.17 -10.32
N THR A 38 -9.11 -3.94 -11.32
CA THR A 38 -7.90 -3.72 -12.12
C THR A 38 -8.24 -2.96 -13.40
N THR A 39 -7.49 -1.90 -13.66
CA THR A 39 -7.47 -1.18 -14.95
C THR A 39 -6.19 -1.52 -15.68
N THR A 40 -6.28 -1.80 -16.98
CA THR A 40 -5.11 -2.10 -17.83
C THR A 40 -4.93 -1.01 -18.88
N GLY A 41 -3.69 -0.70 -19.25
CA GLY A 41 -3.40 0.23 -20.34
C GLY A 41 -2.02 0.04 -20.92
N SER A 42 -1.66 0.88 -21.88
CA SER A 42 -0.36 0.89 -22.53
C SER A 42 0.08 2.32 -22.78
N THR A 43 1.33 2.64 -22.43
CA THR A 43 1.95 3.95 -22.70
C THR A 43 3.30 3.71 -23.38
N ASN A 44 3.51 4.29 -24.56
CA ASN A 44 4.74 4.12 -25.36
C ASN A 44 5.14 2.65 -25.61
N GLY A 45 4.14 1.78 -25.81
CA GLY A 45 4.35 0.34 -26.03
C GLY A 45 4.57 -0.48 -24.76
N ASN A 46 4.67 0.16 -23.59
CA ASN A 46 4.77 -0.53 -22.30
C ASN A 46 3.37 -0.74 -21.71
N SER A 47 3.00 -2.01 -21.53
CA SER A 47 1.76 -2.39 -20.86
C SER A 47 1.88 -2.15 -19.35
N TRP A 48 0.79 -1.72 -18.73
CA TRP A 48 0.69 -1.54 -17.29
C TRP A 48 -0.66 -2.02 -16.77
N THR A 49 -0.66 -2.49 -15.53
CA THR A 49 -1.89 -2.75 -14.75
C THR A 49 -1.90 -1.84 -13.54
N ARG A 50 -3.08 -1.35 -13.17
CA ARG A 50 -3.30 -0.46 -12.02
C ARG A 50 -4.50 -0.95 -11.24
N ARG A 51 -4.32 -1.22 -9.94
CA ARG A 51 -5.39 -1.56 -8.99
C ARG A 51 -5.47 -0.47 -7.93
N GLU A 52 -6.66 0.09 -7.74
CA GLU A 52 -6.90 1.06 -6.68
C GLU A 52 -7.60 0.37 -5.51
N VAL A 53 -7.03 0.50 -4.31
CA VAL A 53 -7.60 -0.08 -3.09
C VAL A 53 -7.83 1.00 -2.04
N HIS A 54 -8.96 0.93 -1.37
CA HIS A 54 -9.30 1.75 -0.23
C HIS A 54 -8.96 0.97 1.04
N VAL A 55 -8.10 1.53 1.88
CA VAL A 55 -7.66 0.92 3.12
C VAL A 55 -8.04 1.79 4.32
N SER A 56 -8.10 1.17 5.50
CA SER A 56 -8.36 1.86 6.75
C SER A 56 -7.49 1.34 7.90
N GLN A 57 -7.14 2.27 8.78
CA GLN A 57 -6.55 2.03 10.09
C GLN A 57 -7.19 3.03 11.06
N ASP A 58 -7.77 2.56 12.17
CA ASP A 58 -8.33 3.42 13.23
C ASP A 58 -9.32 4.49 12.73
N GLN A 59 -10.22 4.13 11.81
CA GLN A 59 -11.20 5.03 11.15
C GLN A 59 -10.59 6.08 10.21
N ILE A 60 -9.28 6.07 10.02
CA ILE A 60 -8.58 6.85 9.00
C ILE A 60 -8.55 6.04 7.72
N HIS A 61 -8.78 6.73 6.60
CA HIS A 61 -9.04 6.14 5.30
C HIS A 61 -8.00 6.63 4.30
N MET A 62 -7.42 5.71 3.52
CA MET A 62 -6.41 6.03 2.52
C MET A 62 -6.63 5.26 1.23
N LYS A 63 -6.31 5.88 0.09
CA LYS A 63 -6.31 5.21 -1.22
C LYS A 63 -4.88 4.80 -1.56
N LEU A 64 -4.66 3.52 -1.81
CA LEU A 64 -3.40 3.00 -2.35
C LEU A 64 -3.57 2.66 -3.83
N THR A 65 -2.52 2.91 -4.61
CA THR A 65 -2.45 2.51 -6.01
C THR A 65 -1.37 1.45 -6.15
N LEU A 66 -1.76 0.26 -6.59
CA LEU A 66 -0.88 -0.86 -6.84
C LEU A 66 -0.66 -0.98 -8.35
N TRP A 67 0.60 -1.14 -8.76
CA TRP A 67 1.01 -1.18 -10.15
C TRP A 67 1.65 -2.51 -10.50
N ASN A 68 1.34 -3.02 -11.70
CA ASN A 68 1.87 -4.27 -12.25
C ASN A 68 1.55 -5.49 -11.35
N GLU A 69 2.36 -6.55 -11.39
CA GLU A 69 2.12 -7.77 -10.60
C GLU A 69 2.28 -7.49 -9.09
N GLN A 70 1.17 -7.06 -8.45
CA GLN A 70 1.00 -6.88 -7.00
C GLN A 70 -0.42 -7.29 -6.54
#